data_AF-D7KYH1-F1
#
_entry.id   AF-D7KYH1-F1
#
_cell.length_a   1.000
_cell.length_b   1.000
_cell.length_c   1.000
_cell.angle_alpha   90.00
_cell.angle_beta   90.00
_cell.angle_gamma   90.00
#
_symmetry.space_group_name_H-M   'P 1'
#
loop_
_entity.id
_entity.type
_entity.pdbx_description
1 polymer ?
#
loop_
_entity_poly.entity_id
_entity_poly.type
_entity_poly.pdbx_seq_one_letter_code
_entity_poly.pdbx_strand_id
1 'polypeptide(L)'
;MVNVMVSNRKQSAAKDSDLQKVSDEVTKEYQVYTMTSDEESSSWRPIICKHDHAPVTEGLFKGGVLYYGAKSNSDKSVVMSFNVSSEDFSVIELPKEVELIHHWRLVNYKGDIALMHYGEYYRLTRSGVTDMWVRNEVDGNWERNSIKISHWKETFDNKEFHFKATIGTKELAFAPHPLDWGTTLCVVFRCRRNELQKI
;
A
#
# COMPACT_ATOMS: atom_id res chain seq x y z
N MET A 1 4.51 -8.85 18.86
CA MET A 1 4.20 -8.18 17.59
C MET A 1 3.22 -9.08 16.87
N VAL A 2 2.02 -8.59 16.55
CA VAL A 2 0.99 -9.39 15.86
C VAL A 2 1.09 -9.04 14.37
N ASN A 3 1.34 -10.05 13.54
CA ASN A 3 1.25 -9.88 12.08
C ASN A 3 -0.16 -10.28 11.65
N VAL A 4 -0.78 -9.42 10.85
CA VAL A 4 -2.13 -9.61 10.33
C VAL A 4 -2.06 -9.69 8.81
N MET A 5 -2.53 -10.80 8.25
CA MET A 5 -2.71 -10.96 6.81
C MET A 5 -4.20 -11.04 6.48
N VAL A 6 -4.64 -10.25 5.50
CA VAL A 6 -6.01 -10.27 4.99
C VAL A 6 -5.98 -10.82 3.57
N SER A 7 -6.73 -11.90 3.31
CA SER A 7 -6.82 -12.53 1.99
C SER A 7 -8.27 -12.79 1.58
N ASN A 8 -8.55 -12.71 0.28
CA ASN A 8 -9.86 -12.98 -0.31
C ASN A 8 -9.88 -14.42 -0.88
N ARG A 9 -10.89 -15.22 -0.54
CA ARG A 9 -11.07 -16.57 -1.10
C ARG A 9 -11.96 -16.48 -2.34
N LYS A 10 -11.53 -17.05 -3.48
CA LYS A 10 -12.41 -17.21 -4.65
C LYS A 10 -13.61 -18.08 -4.28
N GLN A 11 -14.83 -17.52 -4.33
CA GLN A 11 -16.05 -18.33 -4.28
C GLN A 11 -16.26 -19.02 -5.64
N SER A 12 -16.55 -20.33 -5.61
CA SER A 12 -17.03 -21.06 -6.78
C SER A 12 -18.46 -20.63 -7.12
N ALA A 13 -18.72 -20.33 -8.39
CA ALA A 13 -20.04 -19.90 -8.86
C ALA A 13 -21.10 -20.98 -8.62
N ALA A 14 -22.12 -20.66 -7.82
CA ALA A 14 -23.38 -21.39 -7.79
C ALA A 14 -24.35 -20.74 -8.80
N LYS A 15 -25.10 -21.58 -9.52
CA LYS A 15 -26.06 -21.17 -10.56
C LYS A 15 -27.36 -20.61 -9.98
N ASP A 16 -27.93 -19.74 -10.79
CA ASP A 16 -29.10 -18.86 -10.72
C ASP A 16 -30.44 -19.46 -10.21
N SER A 17 -31.23 -18.68 -9.45
CA SER A 17 -32.67 -18.43 -9.72
C SER A 17 -33.30 -17.32 -8.84
N ASP A 18 -33.90 -16.35 -9.54
CA ASP A 18 -34.95 -15.34 -9.30
C ASP A 18 -35.40 -14.79 -7.92
N LEU A 19 -35.36 -13.43 -7.89
CA LEU A 19 -36.29 -12.41 -7.32
C LEU A 19 -36.55 -12.29 -5.81
N GLN A 20 -35.89 -11.30 -5.17
CA GLN A 20 -36.55 -10.14 -4.54
C GLN A 20 -35.52 -9.01 -4.28
N LYS A 21 -35.78 -7.78 -4.77
CA LYS A 21 -34.86 -6.63 -4.67
C LYS A 21 -34.95 -5.97 -3.29
N VAL A 22 -34.48 -6.67 -2.26
CA VAL A 22 -33.92 -6.02 -1.06
C VAL A 22 -32.50 -5.63 -1.47
N SER A 23 -32.08 -4.38 -1.22
CA SER A 23 -30.67 -4.03 -1.41
C SER A 23 -29.88 -4.70 -0.29
N ASP A 24 -29.65 -6.00 -0.43
CA ASP A 24 -28.73 -6.73 0.42
C ASP A 24 -27.38 -6.03 0.26
N GLU A 25 -26.90 -5.38 1.33
CA GLU A 25 -25.52 -4.93 1.39
C GLU A 25 -24.66 -6.15 1.03
N VAL A 26 -23.97 -6.10 -0.11
CA VAL A 26 -23.15 -7.21 -0.58
C VAL A 26 -21.95 -7.32 0.36
N THR A 27 -22.11 -8.14 1.40
CA THR A 27 -21.04 -8.46 2.34
C THR A 27 -20.16 -9.56 1.77
N LYS A 28 -18.87 -9.50 2.07
CA LYS A 28 -17.90 -10.52 1.65
C LYS A 28 -17.07 -11.01 2.81
N GLU A 29 -16.81 -12.30 2.81
CA GLU A 29 -15.93 -12.95 3.78
C GLU A 29 -14.47 -12.78 3.36
N TYR A 30 -13.65 -12.30 4.28
CA TYR A 30 -12.20 -12.26 4.20
C TYR A 30 -11.61 -13.19 5.27
N GLN A 31 -10.39 -13.64 5.05
CA GLN A 31 -9.67 -14.46 6.01
C GLN A 31 -8.57 -13.62 6.65
N VAL A 32 -8.58 -13.58 7.98
CA VAL A 32 -7.56 -12.91 8.79
C VAL A 32 -6.72 -13.97 9.48
N TYR A 33 -5.41 -13.93 9.25
CA TYR A 33 -4.45 -14.70 10.04
C TYR A 33 -3.91 -13.83 11.16
N THR A 34 -4.06 -14.29 12.40
CA THR A 34 -3.45 -13.65 13.58
C THR A 34 -2.27 -14.50 14.01
N MET A 35 -1.07 -13.94 13.91
CA MET A 35 0.15 -14.59 14.41
C MET A 35 0.51 -14.05 15.79
N THR A 36 0.67 -14.95 16.75
CA THR A 36 1.06 -14.70 18.14
C THR A 36 2.41 -15.34 18.43
N SER A 37 3.01 -15.02 19.59
CA SER A 37 4.27 -15.66 20.02
C SER A 37 4.11 -17.12 20.45
N ASP A 38 2.88 -17.50 20.77
CA ASP A 38 2.50 -18.87 21.08
C ASP A 38 1.84 -19.46 19.84
N GLU A 39 2.56 -20.31 19.10
CA GLU A 39 2.11 -20.85 17.81
C GLU A 39 0.74 -21.51 17.88
N GLU A 40 0.37 -22.11 19.01
CA GLU A 40 -0.93 -22.77 19.19
C GLU A 40 -2.11 -21.80 19.20
N SER A 41 -1.85 -20.54 19.57
CA SER A 41 -2.85 -19.47 19.56
C SER A 41 -2.93 -18.71 18.23
N SER A 42 -2.05 -19.04 17.27
CA SER A 42 -2.10 -18.48 15.92
C SER A 42 -3.16 -19.18 15.07
N SER A 43 -4.06 -18.42 14.47
CA SER A 43 -5.20 -19.00 13.75
C SER A 43 -5.67 -18.15 12.57
N TRP A 44 -6.22 -18.84 11.57
CA TRP A 44 -7.06 -18.23 10.54
C TRP A 44 -8.49 -18.13 11.06
N ARG A 45 -9.11 -16.97 10.85
CA ARG A 45 -10.53 -16.77 11.14
C ARG A 45 -11.21 -15.96 10.04
N PRO A 46 -12.48 -16.26 9.73
CA PRO A 46 -13.26 -15.45 8.81
C PRO A 46 -13.62 -14.11 9.45
N ILE A 47 -13.71 -13.08 8.62
CA ILE A 47 -14.26 -11.78 8.97
C ILE A 47 -15.19 -11.31 7.86
N ILE A 48 -16.33 -10.73 8.25
CA ILE A 48 -17.30 -10.21 7.30
C ILE A 48 -17.01 -8.73 7.09
N CYS A 49 -16.78 -8.35 5.84
CA CYS A 49 -16.64 -6.96 5.43
C CYS A 49 -17.87 -6.56 4.62
N LYS A 50 -18.43 -5.38 4.94
CA LYS A 50 -19.57 -4.80 4.19
C LYS A 50 -19.16 -4.15 2.87
N HIS A 51 -17.87 -4.08 2.60
CA HIS A 51 -17.32 -3.48 1.40
C HIS A 51 -16.67 -4.59 0.56
N ASP A 52 -17.35 -5.08 -0.47
CA ASP A 52 -16.72 -6.03 -1.40
C ASP A 52 -15.61 -5.35 -2.21
N HIS A 53 -14.41 -5.91 -2.12
CA HIS A 53 -13.22 -5.46 -2.81
C HIS A 53 -12.20 -6.58 -3.08
N ALA A 54 -11.31 -6.35 -4.03
CA ALA A 54 -10.14 -7.20 -4.31
C ALA A 54 -8.85 -6.39 -4.09
N PRO A 55 -7.93 -6.84 -3.21
CA PRO A 55 -6.65 -6.17 -3.01
C PRO A 55 -5.83 -6.09 -4.32
N VAL A 56 -5.22 -4.93 -4.57
CA VAL A 56 -4.35 -4.68 -5.73
C VAL A 56 -2.92 -4.38 -5.30
N THR A 57 -2.73 -3.70 -4.16
CA THR A 57 -1.41 -3.35 -3.66
C THR A 57 -1.02 -4.21 -2.46
N GLU A 58 0.28 -4.23 -2.17
CA GLU A 58 0.78 -4.62 -0.86
C GLU A 58 0.17 -3.74 0.25
N GLY A 59 0.11 -4.28 1.46
CA GLY A 59 -0.42 -3.59 2.63
C GLY A 59 0.63 -2.73 3.34
N LEU A 60 0.23 -1.53 3.77
CA LEU A 60 0.97 -0.63 4.63
C LEU A 60 0.38 -0.68 6.04
N PHE A 61 1.13 -1.19 7.02
CA PHE A 61 0.72 -1.16 8.41
C PHE A 61 1.20 0.12 9.09
N LYS A 62 0.27 0.90 9.67
CA LYS A 62 0.57 2.16 10.35
C LYS A 62 -0.44 2.41 11.46
N GLY A 63 0.06 2.65 12.68
CA GLY A 63 -0.77 3.09 13.81
C GLY A 63 -1.89 2.11 14.19
N GLY A 64 -1.65 0.80 14.08
CA GLY A 64 -2.68 -0.22 14.37
C GLY A 64 -3.66 -0.47 13.22
N VAL A 65 -3.49 0.18 12.08
CA VAL A 65 -4.35 0.05 10.91
C VAL A 65 -3.55 -0.48 9.73
N LEU A 66 -4.11 -1.47 9.03
CA LEU A 66 -3.59 -1.99 7.77
C LEU A 66 -4.29 -1.29 6.60
N TYR A 67 -3.51 -0.62 5.75
CA TYR A 67 -3.99 0.08 4.57
C TYR A 67 -3.57 -0.67 3.30
N TYR A 68 -4.47 -0.82 2.33
CA TYR A 68 -4.12 -1.41 1.04
C TYR A 68 -5.03 -0.87 -0.07
N GLY A 69 -4.45 -0.67 -1.25
CA GLY A 69 -5.22 -0.33 -2.44
C GLY A 69 -6.03 -1.53 -2.93
N ALA A 70 -7.27 -1.30 -3.32
CA ALA A 70 -8.18 -2.33 -3.79
C ALA A 70 -9.07 -1.81 -4.93
N LYS A 71 -9.64 -2.76 -5.68
CA LYS A 71 -10.73 -2.52 -6.62
C LYS A 71 -12.03 -2.99 -5.98
N SER A 72 -13.03 -2.12 -5.89
CA SER A 72 -14.38 -2.49 -5.46
C SER A 72 -15.10 -3.31 -6.53
N ASN A 73 -16.28 -3.86 -6.22
CA ASN A 73 -17.13 -4.53 -7.22
C ASN A 73 -17.53 -3.67 -8.42
N SER A 74 -17.56 -2.36 -8.25
CA SER A 74 -17.80 -1.41 -9.35
C SER A 74 -16.56 -1.10 -10.19
N ASP A 75 -15.47 -1.84 -9.97
CA ASP A 75 -14.12 -1.61 -10.50
C ASP A 75 -13.52 -0.23 -10.13
N LYS A 76 -14.15 0.46 -9.18
CA LYS A 76 -13.63 1.71 -8.61
C LYS A 76 -12.41 1.42 -7.73
N SER A 77 -11.32 2.16 -7.97
CA SER A 77 -10.13 2.15 -7.14
C SER A 77 -10.35 2.87 -5.81
N VAL A 78 -10.01 2.20 -4.71
CA VAL A 78 -10.13 2.71 -3.34
C VAL A 78 -8.91 2.30 -2.51
N VAL A 79 -8.69 2.99 -1.40
CA VAL A 79 -7.84 2.47 -0.32
C VAL A 79 -8.76 1.88 0.75
N MET A 80 -8.54 0.62 1.08
CA MET A 80 -9.17 -0.01 2.25
C MET A 80 -8.30 0.23 3.47
N SER A 81 -8.94 0.53 4.60
CA SER A 81 -8.33 0.51 5.92
C SER A 81 -8.98 -0.56 6.77
N PHE A 82 -8.16 -1.36 7.44
CA PHE A 82 -8.59 -2.38 8.40
C PHE A 82 -7.98 -2.06 9.76
N ASN A 83 -8.82 -1.66 10.72
CA ASN A 83 -8.38 -1.43 12.09
C ASN A 83 -8.18 -2.77 12.79
N VAL A 84 -6.95 -3.08 13.21
CA VAL A 84 -6.65 -4.41 13.79
C VAL A 84 -7.28 -4.60 15.18
N SER A 85 -7.52 -3.51 15.92
CA SER A 85 -8.09 -3.58 17.28
C SER A 85 -9.61 -3.70 17.28
N SER A 86 -10.30 -2.94 16.43
CA SER A 86 -11.77 -3.03 16.32
C SER A 86 -12.23 -4.03 15.27
N GLU A 87 -11.33 -4.46 14.40
CA GLU A 87 -11.59 -5.34 13.26
C GLU A 87 -12.56 -4.74 12.22
N ASP A 88 -12.65 -3.41 12.19
CA ASP A 88 -13.52 -2.71 11.25
C ASP A 88 -12.79 -2.36 9.95
N PHE A 89 -13.52 -2.53 8.85
CA PHE A 89 -13.11 -2.04 7.54
C PHE A 89 -13.71 -0.66 7.28
N SER A 90 -12.95 0.20 6.63
CA SER A 90 -13.44 1.45 6.08
C SER A 90 -12.86 1.72 4.70
N VAL A 91 -13.59 2.50 3.91
CA VAL A 91 -13.23 2.87 2.55
C VAL A 91 -12.70 4.29 2.55
N ILE A 92 -11.51 4.47 1.98
CA ILE A 92 -10.91 5.77 1.71
C ILE A 92 -10.97 5.98 0.20
N GLU A 93 -11.74 6.99 -0.18
CA GLU A 93 -11.90 7.37 -1.57
C GLU A 93 -10.62 7.97 -2.14
N LEU A 94 -10.30 7.61 -3.38
CA LEU A 94 -9.15 8.12 -4.11
C LEU A 94 -9.54 9.29 -5.01
N PRO A 95 -8.59 10.18 -5.36
CA PRO A 95 -8.80 11.18 -6.41
C PRO A 95 -9.28 10.50 -7.71
N LYS A 96 -10.17 11.15 -8.45
CA LYS A 96 -10.80 10.58 -9.66
C LYS A 96 -9.80 10.18 -10.76
N GLU A 97 -8.64 10.82 -10.77
CA GLU A 97 -7.54 10.58 -11.71
C GLU A 97 -6.61 9.42 -11.32
N VAL A 98 -6.86 8.78 -10.17
CA VAL A 98 -6.08 7.63 -9.70
C VAL A 98 -6.80 6.35 -10.06
N GLU A 99 -6.19 5.57 -10.94
CA GLU A 99 -6.58 4.20 -11.24
C GLU A 99 -5.51 3.22 -10.74
N LEU A 100 -5.88 2.39 -9.77
CA LEU A 100 -4.99 1.39 -9.18
C LEU A 100 -4.76 0.22 -10.13
N ILE A 101 -3.52 0.12 -10.58
CA ILE A 101 -2.90 -1.04 -11.22
C ILE A 101 -1.76 -1.61 -10.35
N HIS A 102 -1.14 -2.72 -10.77
CA HIS A 102 -0.14 -3.47 -9.99
C HIS A 102 1.18 -2.70 -9.68
N HIS A 103 1.38 -1.52 -10.26
CA HIS A 103 2.55 -0.65 -10.04
C HIS A 103 2.36 0.42 -8.96
N TRP A 104 1.21 0.45 -8.29
CA TRP A 104 0.98 1.34 -7.16
C TRP A 104 1.46 0.70 -5.85
N ARG A 105 1.95 1.53 -4.94
CA ARG A 105 2.26 1.15 -3.56
C ARG A 105 1.83 2.23 -2.58
N LEU A 106 1.39 1.80 -1.41
CA LEU A 106 1.22 2.66 -0.26
C LEU A 106 2.53 2.72 0.52
N VAL A 107 2.93 3.93 0.91
CA VAL A 107 4.16 4.20 1.65
C VAL A 107 3.87 5.17 2.78
N ASN A 108 4.63 5.05 3.88
CA ASN A 108 4.62 6.08 4.91
C ASN A 108 5.49 7.25 4.42
N TYR A 109 4.90 8.42 4.22
CA TYR A 109 5.60 9.63 3.83
C TYR A 109 5.45 10.69 4.93
N LYS A 110 6.55 11.00 5.63
CA LYS A 110 6.61 12.00 6.71
C LYS A 110 5.56 11.80 7.82
N GLY A 111 5.10 10.57 8.03
CA GLY A 111 4.07 10.26 9.01
C GLY A 111 2.65 10.21 8.45
N ASP A 112 2.46 10.56 7.18
CA ASP A 112 1.20 10.43 6.45
C ASP A 112 1.23 9.21 5.54
N ILE A 113 0.05 8.80 5.06
CA ILE A 113 -0.07 7.76 4.04
C ILE A 113 0.06 8.42 2.68
N ALA A 114 0.95 7.87 1.84
CA ALA A 114 1.08 8.30 0.46
C ALA A 114 0.90 7.13 -0.50
N LEU A 115 0.28 7.41 -1.64
CA LEU A 115 0.09 6.48 -2.75
C LEU A 115 1.04 6.88 -3.88
N MET A 116 1.92 5.96 -4.26
CA MET A 116 3.00 6.21 -5.22
C MET A 116 2.91 5.25 -6.40
N HIS A 117 3.06 5.79 -7.61
CA HIS A 117 3.06 5.02 -8.85
C HIS A 117 4.50 4.81 -9.33
N TYR A 118 4.90 3.55 -9.50
CA TYR A 118 6.24 3.21 -9.98
C TYR A 118 6.33 3.05 -11.51
N GLY A 119 5.21 3.22 -12.23
CA GLY A 119 5.16 3.02 -13.68
C GLY A 119 5.31 1.56 -14.11
N GLU A 120 4.95 1.27 -15.36
CA GLU A 120 5.35 0.03 -16.01
C GLU A 120 6.89 -0.01 -16.04
N TYR A 121 7.47 -1.11 -15.55
CA TYR A 121 8.92 -1.30 -15.33
C TYR A 121 9.54 -0.58 -14.13
N TYR A 122 8.74 -0.10 -13.16
CA TYR A 122 9.22 0.28 -11.83
C TYR A 122 10.29 1.39 -11.77
N ARG A 123 10.38 2.18 -12.83
CA ARG A 123 11.41 3.20 -12.97
C ARG A 123 11.10 4.33 -12.00
N LEU A 124 12.03 4.65 -11.09
CA LEU A 124 12.21 6.06 -10.76
C LEU A 124 12.32 6.78 -12.10
N THR A 125 11.44 7.76 -12.30
CA THR A 125 11.37 8.48 -13.56
C THR A 125 12.79 8.85 -13.98
N ARG A 126 13.10 8.73 -15.27
CA ARG A 126 14.40 9.12 -15.85
C ARG A 126 14.86 10.54 -15.45
N SER A 127 13.98 11.33 -14.83
CA SER A 127 14.22 12.67 -14.30
C SER A 127 14.61 12.74 -12.81
N GLY A 128 14.57 11.63 -12.05
CA GLY A 128 14.84 11.64 -10.60
C GLY A 128 13.75 12.31 -9.78
N VAL A 129 12.52 12.36 -10.31
CA VAL A 129 11.35 12.97 -9.68
C VAL A 129 10.25 11.93 -9.53
N THR A 130 9.82 11.67 -8.30
CA THR A 130 8.75 10.71 -8.05
C THR A 130 7.53 11.42 -7.50
N ASP A 131 6.44 11.36 -8.26
CA ASP A 131 5.15 11.90 -7.86
C ASP A 131 4.41 10.92 -6.95
N MET A 132 3.63 11.48 -6.03
CA MET A 132 2.76 10.74 -5.15
C MET A 132 1.52 11.55 -4.78
N TRP A 133 0.51 10.85 -4.29
CA TRP A 133 -0.63 11.42 -3.61
C TRP A 133 -0.44 11.23 -2.11
N VAL A 134 -0.40 12.32 -1.35
CA VAL A 134 -0.30 12.28 0.11
C VAL A 134 -1.68 12.52 0.69
N ARG A 135 -2.13 11.65 1.58
CA ARG A 135 -3.39 11.84 2.30
C ARG A 135 -3.12 12.59 3.59
N ASN A 136 -3.72 13.77 3.72
CA ASN A 136 -3.74 14.49 4.97
C ASN A 136 -4.65 13.75 5.96
N GLU A 137 -4.09 13.35 7.11
CA GLU A 137 -4.84 12.56 8.10
C GLU A 137 -5.88 13.37 8.88
N VAL A 138 -5.75 14.70 8.90
CA VAL A 138 -6.65 15.61 9.65
C VAL A 138 -7.94 15.87 8.89
N ASP A 139 -7.85 16.25 7.61
CA ASP A 139 -9.02 16.58 6.79
C ASP A 139 -9.45 15.44 5.86
N GLY A 140 -8.60 14.43 5.66
CA GLY A 140 -8.86 13.27 4.81
C GLY A 140 -8.64 13.51 3.31
N ASN A 141 -8.14 14.69 2.92
CA ASN A 141 -7.93 15.06 1.53
C ASN A 141 -6.64 14.47 0.97
N TRP A 142 -6.61 14.29 -0.35
CA TRP A 142 -5.43 13.86 -1.08
C TRP A 142 -4.82 15.04 -1.85
N GLU A 143 -3.50 15.22 -1.70
CA GLU A 143 -2.75 16.26 -2.38
C GLU A 143 -1.60 15.65 -3.19
N ARG A 144 -1.33 16.21 -4.37
CA ARG A 144 -0.15 15.81 -5.15
C ARG A 144 1.12 16.36 -4.50
N ASN A 145 2.13 15.51 -4.40
CA ASN A 145 3.46 15.87 -3.93
C ASN A 145 4.52 15.18 -4.79
N SER A 146 5.76 15.65 -4.73
CA SER A 146 6.88 15.03 -5.43
C SER A 146 8.16 15.03 -4.60
N ILE A 147 8.95 13.96 -4.74
CA ILE A 147 10.32 13.89 -4.25
C ILE A 147 11.25 14.10 -5.44
N LYS A 148 12.15 15.07 -5.34
CA LYS A 148 13.23 15.27 -6.31
C LYS A 148 14.57 14.84 -5.71
N ILE A 149 15.25 13.92 -6.37
CA ILE A 149 16.61 13.53 -6.05
C ILE A 149 17.54 14.21 -7.06
N SER A 150 18.23 15.25 -6.60
CA SER A 150 19.26 15.90 -7.41
C SER A 150 20.38 14.92 -7.75
N HIS A 151 20.95 15.03 -8.95
CA HIS A 151 22.07 14.18 -9.39
C HIS A 151 21.78 12.67 -9.30
N TRP A 152 20.53 12.24 -9.50
CA TRP A 152 20.10 10.85 -9.28
C TRP A 152 20.95 9.82 -10.06
N LYS A 153 21.39 10.13 -11.29
CA LYS A 153 22.23 9.22 -12.11
C LYS A 153 23.60 8.98 -11.47
N GLU A 154 24.24 10.06 -11.05
CA GLU A 154 25.54 10.06 -10.38
C GLU A 154 25.42 9.39 -9.00
N THR A 155 24.32 9.69 -8.32
CA THR A 155 23.95 9.19 -7.00
C THR A 155 23.79 7.67 -6.97
N PHE A 156 23.06 7.12 -7.96
CA PHE A 156 22.69 5.72 -7.98
C PHE A 156 23.54 4.88 -8.95
N ASP A 157 24.58 5.46 -9.56
CA ASP A 157 25.41 4.76 -10.56
C ASP A 157 24.56 4.12 -11.67
N ASN A 158 23.55 4.87 -12.15
CA ASN A 158 22.51 4.41 -13.07
C ASN A 158 21.70 3.17 -12.63
N LYS A 159 21.77 2.75 -11.35
CA LYS A 159 20.92 1.69 -10.80
C LYS A 159 19.53 2.19 -10.42
N GLU A 160 18.56 1.29 -10.40
CA GLU A 160 17.17 1.59 -10.07
C GLU A 160 16.89 1.31 -8.58
N PHE A 161 16.32 2.30 -7.89
CA PHE A 161 15.97 2.19 -6.48
C PHE A 161 14.52 2.58 -6.27
N HIS A 162 13.78 1.89 -5.42
CA HIS A 162 12.40 2.23 -5.12
C HIS A 162 12.33 2.95 -3.79
N PHE A 163 11.56 4.03 -3.73
CA PHE A 163 11.19 4.61 -2.45
C PHE A 163 10.45 3.55 -1.60
N LYS A 164 10.70 3.52 -0.30
CA LYS A 164 10.04 2.56 0.59
C LYS A 164 9.24 3.25 1.67
N ALA A 165 9.85 4.23 2.33
CA ALA A 165 9.21 4.98 3.38
C ALA A 165 10.05 6.19 3.79
N THR A 166 9.45 7.05 4.60
CA THR A 166 10.17 7.92 5.52
C THR A 166 10.43 7.17 6.82
N ILE A 167 11.68 7.14 7.27
CA ILE A 167 12.06 6.56 8.56
C ILE A 167 12.07 7.62 9.66
N GLY A 168 12.12 7.22 10.94
CA GLY A 168 11.87 8.10 12.09
C GLY A 168 12.68 9.40 12.17
N THR A 169 13.84 9.46 11.50
CA THR A 169 14.70 10.65 11.36
C THR A 169 14.22 11.66 10.31
N LYS A 170 13.07 11.41 9.65
CA LYS A 170 12.58 12.11 8.45
C LYS A 170 13.47 11.91 7.22
N GLU A 171 14.29 10.88 7.23
CA GLU A 171 15.10 10.44 6.10
C GLU A 171 14.26 9.56 5.17
N LEU A 172 14.57 9.59 3.87
CA LEU A 172 13.87 8.81 2.86
C LEU A 172 14.63 7.52 2.60
N ALA A 173 13.98 6.38 2.74
CA ALA A 173 14.58 5.07 2.49
C ALA A 173 14.29 4.62 1.06
N PHE A 174 15.32 4.14 0.38
CA PHE A 174 15.26 3.59 -0.96
C PHE A 174 15.91 2.20 -1.00
N ALA A 175 15.34 1.28 -1.78
CA ALA A 175 15.86 -0.09 -1.92
C ALA A 175 15.83 -0.55 -3.39
N PRO A 176 16.84 -1.31 -3.86
CA PRO A 176 16.99 -1.71 -5.25
C PRO A 176 15.84 -2.62 -5.72
N HIS A 177 15.63 -2.67 -7.03
CA HIS A 177 14.66 -3.60 -7.62
C HIS A 177 15.13 -5.05 -7.41
N PRO A 178 14.25 -6.01 -7.02
CA PRO A 178 14.61 -7.42 -6.83
C PRO A 178 15.23 -8.15 -8.03
N LEU A 179 15.23 -7.54 -9.22
CA LEU A 179 15.79 -8.11 -10.45
C LEU A 179 17.22 -7.64 -10.72
N ASP A 180 17.74 -6.72 -9.92
CA ASP A 180 19.17 -6.35 -9.93
C ASP A 180 19.96 -7.45 -9.20
N TRP A 181 20.13 -8.59 -9.87
CA TRP A 181 20.95 -9.68 -9.37
C TRP A 181 22.41 -9.21 -9.21
N GLY A 182 22.87 -9.07 -7.96
CA GLY A 182 24.28 -8.87 -7.66
C GLY A 182 24.63 -7.74 -6.69
N THR A 183 23.67 -6.99 -6.11
CA THR A 183 23.99 -6.09 -4.99
C THR A 183 22.84 -5.89 -4.02
N THR A 184 22.99 -6.40 -2.79
CA THR A 184 22.10 -6.09 -1.66
C THR A 184 22.56 -4.78 -1.03
N LEU A 185 22.14 -3.64 -1.58
CA LEU A 185 22.46 -2.31 -1.03
C LEU A 185 21.17 -1.59 -0.66
N CYS A 186 20.98 -1.24 0.60
CA CYS A 186 19.92 -0.32 1.02
C CYS A 186 20.49 1.10 1.06
N VAL A 187 19.81 2.08 0.49
CA VAL A 187 20.27 3.48 0.49
C VAL A 187 19.33 4.32 1.34
N VAL A 188 19.90 5.08 2.28
CA VAL A 188 19.16 6.05 3.09
C VAL A 188 19.55 7.46 2.61
N PHE A 189 18.54 8.25 2.25
CA PHE A 189 18.70 9.61 1.77
C PHE A 189 18.38 10.63 2.86
N ARG A 190 19.36 11.49 3.18
CA ARG A 190 19.21 12.57 4.16
C ARG A 190 18.74 13.85 3.51
N CYS A 191 17.44 14.13 3.63
CA CYS A 191 16.81 15.33 3.08
C CYS A 191 17.40 16.65 3.64
N ARG A 192 17.96 16.67 4.86
CA ARG A 192 18.55 17.89 5.45
C ARG A 192 19.88 18.34 4.82
N ARG A 193 20.56 17.50 4.04
CA ARG A 193 21.88 17.81 3.47
C ARG A 193 22.04 17.46 1.99
N ASN A 194 21.01 16.90 1.34
CA ASN A 194 21.16 16.26 0.02
C ASN A 194 22.29 15.21 -0.01
N GLU A 195 22.55 14.56 1.13
CA GLU A 195 23.62 13.57 1.27
C GLU A 195 23.04 12.16 1.26
N LEU A 196 23.68 11.26 0.52
CA LEU A 196 23.37 9.83 0.50
C LEU A 196 24.28 9.09 1.46
N GLN A 197 23.69 8.17 2.21
CA GLN A 197 24.44 7.19 2.97
C GLN A 197 24.12 5.80 2.45
N LYS A 198 25.15 5.12 1.92
CA LYS A 198 25.09 3.68 1.62
C LYS A 198 25.25 2.91 2.93
N ILE A 199 24.41 1.90 3.16
CA ILE A 199 24.49 0.97 4.30
C ILE A 199 24.87 -0.40 3.75
#